data_AF-A0A7Y2NT49-F1
#
_entry.id   AF-A0A7Y2NT49-F1
#
_cell.length_a   1.000
_cell.length_b   1.000
_cell.length_c   1.000
_cell.angle_alpha   90.00
_cell.angle_beta   90.00
_cell.angle_gamma   90.00
#
_symmetry.space_group_name_H-M   'P 1'
#
loop_
_entity.id
_entity.type
_entity.pdbx_description
1 polymer ?
#
loop_
_entity_poly.entity_id
_entity_poly.type
_entity_poly.pdbx_seq_one_letter_code
_entity_poly.pdbx_strand_id
1 'polypeptide(L)'
;PDTGLTVTHLVRDREMLVSGPDMALQHGTPVRLSDLPPLNMVVPTRTNVRRDRLDAYFRTHGIKLARLLEMDAMMGTLELVARGHWVSVLPGLICVSDMDGETRHVSPLDDPPLYSDFVMIEPSRRPLSPQARLFFDAVRTEVDHLSQSM
;
A
#
# COMPACT_ATOMS: atom_id res chain seq x y z
N PRO A 1 6.65 22.89 -15.61
CA PRO A 1 8.00 22.62 -16.19
C PRO A 1 8.01 21.23 -16.80
N ASP A 2 8.37 21.12 -18.07
CA ASP A 2 8.61 19.82 -18.72
C ASP A 2 9.83 19.20 -18.05
N THR A 3 9.62 18.17 -17.23
CA THR A 3 10.68 17.52 -16.42
C THR A 3 11.62 16.69 -17.29
N GLY A 4 11.34 16.55 -18.59
CA GLY A 4 12.08 15.68 -19.48
C GLY A 4 11.85 14.20 -19.17
N LEU A 5 10.76 13.86 -18.48
CA LEU A 5 10.39 12.50 -18.10
C LEU A 5 9.09 12.07 -18.78
N THR A 6 9.05 10.84 -19.28
CA THR A 6 7.83 10.14 -19.66
C THR A 6 7.37 9.32 -18.48
N VAL A 7 6.08 9.42 -18.13
CA VAL A 7 5.46 8.63 -17.07
C VAL A 7 4.42 7.72 -17.71
N THR A 8 4.59 6.42 -17.55
CA THR A 8 3.67 5.40 -18.07
C THR A 8 3.03 4.67 -16.90
N HIS A 9 1.71 4.62 -16.86
CA HIS A 9 0.98 3.87 -15.85
C HIS A 9 1.30 2.37 -15.94
N LEU A 10 1.60 1.75 -14.80
CA LEU A 10 1.82 0.32 -14.69
C LEU A 10 0.56 -0.36 -14.16
N VAL A 11 0.17 -0.03 -12.94
CA VAL A 11 -1.00 -0.61 -12.28
C VAL A 11 -1.57 0.35 -11.24
N ARG A 12 -2.89 0.29 -11.07
CA ARG A 12 -3.60 0.93 -9.98
C ARG A 12 -3.95 -0.15 -8.97
N ASP A 13 -3.35 -0.05 -7.79
CA ASP A 13 -3.43 -1.06 -6.76
C ASP A 13 -4.29 -0.59 -5.59
N ARG A 14 -5.02 -1.50 -4.97
CA ARG A 14 -5.90 -1.18 -3.86
C ARG A 14 -5.08 -1.11 -2.57
N GLU A 15 -5.36 -0.11 -1.76
CA GLU A 15 -4.80 -0.03 -0.42
C GLU A 15 -5.55 -0.98 0.51
N MET A 16 -4.78 -1.67 1.35
CA MET A 16 -5.24 -2.72 2.25
C MET A 16 -4.97 -2.28 3.69
N LEU A 17 -5.88 -2.62 4.60
CA LEU A 17 -5.57 -2.65 6.02
C LEU A 17 -4.77 -3.90 6.32
N VAL A 18 -3.59 -3.74 6.89
CA VAL A 18 -2.75 -4.82 7.38
C VAL A 18 -2.82 -4.84 8.91
N SER A 19 -3.14 -5.99 9.47
CA SER A 19 -3.35 -6.20 10.91
C SER A 19 -2.73 -7.52 11.38
N GLY A 20 -2.42 -7.63 12.67
CA GLY A 20 -2.06 -8.91 13.28
C GLY A 20 -3.29 -9.83 13.42
N PRO A 21 -3.09 -11.15 13.54
CA PRO A 21 -4.20 -12.12 13.63
C PRO A 21 -5.07 -11.97 14.88
N ASP A 22 -4.55 -11.32 15.93
CA ASP A 22 -5.27 -11.03 17.17
C ASP A 22 -6.28 -9.87 17.03
N MET A 23 -6.20 -9.06 15.97
CA MET A 23 -7.29 -8.17 15.60
C MET A 23 -8.43 -9.05 15.07
N ALA A 24 -9.64 -8.91 15.62
CA ALA A 24 -10.85 -9.62 15.20
C ALA A 24 -11.35 -9.20 13.80
N LEU A 25 -10.44 -9.14 12.84
CA LEU A 25 -10.62 -8.85 11.42
C LEU A 25 -10.31 -10.13 10.66
N GLN A 26 -11.17 -10.49 9.71
CA GLN A 26 -10.98 -11.67 8.89
C GLN A 26 -10.07 -11.33 7.70
N HIS A 27 -9.01 -12.13 7.50
CA HIS A 27 -8.15 -12.03 6.33
C HIS A 27 -8.99 -12.08 5.02
N GLY A 28 -8.63 -11.25 4.04
CA GLY A 28 -9.29 -11.15 2.74
C GLY A 28 -10.67 -10.47 2.77
N THR A 29 -11.25 -10.22 3.94
CA THR A 29 -12.57 -9.59 4.05
C THR A 29 -12.43 -8.08 3.94
N PRO A 30 -13.18 -7.41 3.04
CA PRO A 30 -13.16 -5.96 2.93
C PRO A 30 -13.53 -5.27 4.24
N VAL A 31 -12.92 -4.11 4.50
CA VAL A 31 -13.09 -3.38 5.75
C VAL A 31 -13.35 -1.89 5.51
N ARG A 32 -14.35 -1.39 6.22
CA ARG A 32 -14.62 0.04 6.33
C ARG A 32 -14.00 0.57 7.61
N LEU A 33 -12.96 1.40 7.50
CA LEU A 33 -12.20 1.87 8.67
C LEU A 33 -13.04 2.69 9.66
N SER A 34 -14.12 3.34 9.21
CA SER A 34 -14.99 4.14 10.09
C SER A 34 -15.82 3.28 11.05
N ASP A 35 -15.99 2.00 10.76
CA ASP A 35 -16.79 1.06 11.55
C ASP A 35 -15.94 0.40 12.64
N LEU A 36 -14.62 0.58 12.57
CA LEU A 36 -13.67 0.02 13.53
C LEU A 36 -13.56 0.88 14.79
N PRO A 37 -13.20 0.27 15.94
CA PRO A 37 -12.78 1.02 17.12
C PRO A 37 -11.53 1.86 16.81
N PRO A 38 -11.22 2.89 17.63
CA PRO A 38 -10.05 3.73 17.44
C PRO A 38 -8.75 2.92 17.24
N LEU A 39 -8.07 3.15 16.11
CA LEU A 39 -6.93 2.33 15.67
C LEU A 39 -5.59 2.89 16.17
N ASN A 40 -4.66 2.03 16.55
CA ASN A 40 -3.25 2.43 16.63
C ASN A 40 -2.63 2.25 15.24
N MET A 41 -2.34 3.34 14.56
CA MET A 41 -1.94 3.35 13.15
C MET A 41 -0.45 3.64 13.01
N VAL A 42 0.26 2.81 12.26
CA VAL A 42 1.60 3.11 11.75
C VAL A 42 1.43 3.74 10.37
N VAL A 43 2.03 4.91 10.17
CA VAL A 43 2.07 5.61 8.89
C VAL A 43 3.51 5.91 8.50
N PRO A 44 3.81 6.05 7.20
CA PRO A 44 5.11 6.52 6.79
C PRO A 44 5.34 7.97 7.29
N THR A 45 6.60 8.39 7.33
CA THR A 45 6.91 9.77 7.71
C THR A 45 6.40 10.75 6.64
N ARG A 46 6.41 12.04 6.99
CA ARG A 46 5.93 13.12 6.10
C ARG A 46 6.70 13.28 4.80
N THR A 47 7.90 12.70 4.67
CA THR A 47 8.65 12.73 3.40
C THR A 47 8.12 11.72 2.38
N ASN A 48 7.30 10.75 2.81
CA ASN A 48 6.71 9.78 1.93
C ASN A 48 5.51 10.37 1.19
N VAL A 49 5.48 10.21 -0.13
CA VAL A 49 4.41 10.73 -1.00
C VAL A 49 3.02 10.20 -0.67
N ARG A 50 2.92 9.04 0.01
CA ARG A 50 1.64 8.45 0.44
C ARG A 50 1.09 9.12 1.69
N ARG A 51 1.92 9.80 2.49
CA ARG A 51 1.50 10.32 3.80
C ARG A 51 0.36 11.31 3.70
N ASP A 52 0.47 12.32 2.83
CA ASP A 52 -0.59 13.33 2.67
C ASP A 52 -1.92 12.71 2.22
N ARG A 53 -1.86 11.66 1.37
CA ARG A 53 -3.05 10.93 0.91
C ARG A 53 -3.71 10.16 2.06
N LEU A 54 -2.91 9.50 2.90
CA LEU A 54 -3.41 8.79 4.09
C LEU A 54 -4.05 9.76 5.09
N ASP A 55 -3.38 10.86 5.41
CA ASP A 55 -3.89 11.88 6.33
C ASP A 55 -5.20 12.50 5.81
N ALA A 56 -5.25 12.81 4.51
CA ALA A 56 -6.48 13.27 3.86
C ALA A 56 -7.60 12.23 3.92
N TYR A 57 -7.30 10.96 3.65
CA TYR A 57 -8.25 9.87 3.73
C TYR A 57 -8.81 9.70 5.15
N PHE A 58 -7.95 9.69 6.18
CA PHE A 58 -8.40 9.56 7.57
C PHE A 58 -9.31 10.72 8.00
N ARG A 59 -8.91 11.95 7.68
CA ARG A 59 -9.67 13.15 8.03
C ARG A 59 -11.02 13.21 7.30
N THR A 60 -11.02 12.92 5.99
CA THR A 60 -12.22 13.07 5.14
C THR A 60 -13.30 12.06 5.53
N HIS A 61 -12.90 10.86 5.93
CA HIS A 61 -13.84 9.76 6.22
C HIS A 61 -14.06 9.53 7.72
N GLY A 62 -13.60 10.46 8.58
CA GLY A 62 -13.86 10.41 10.02
C GLY A 62 -13.22 9.22 10.73
N ILE A 63 -12.06 8.74 10.23
CA ILE A 63 -11.37 7.58 10.78
C ILE A 63 -10.79 7.94 12.15
N LYS A 64 -11.13 7.14 13.17
CA LYS A 64 -10.71 7.39 14.55
C LYS A 64 -9.38 6.71 14.80
N LEU A 65 -8.37 7.51 15.14
CA LEU A 65 -7.05 7.02 15.52
C LEU A 65 -6.87 7.16 17.03
N ALA A 66 -6.57 6.06 17.72
CA ALA A 66 -6.19 6.06 19.13
C ALA A 66 -4.75 6.57 19.31
N ARG A 67 -3.85 6.10 18.43
CA ARG A 67 -2.44 6.47 18.40
C ARG A 67 -1.96 6.49 16.96
N LEU A 68 -0.98 7.35 16.68
CA LEU A 68 -0.32 7.44 15.39
C LEU A 68 1.19 7.32 15.62
N LEU A 69 1.83 6.40 14.91
CA LEU A 69 3.28 6.24 14.90
C LEU A 69 3.79 6.54 13.48
N GLU A 70 4.73 7.47 13.37
CA GLU A 70 5.38 7.79 12.10
C GLU A 70 6.70 7.02 11.98
N MET A 71 6.85 6.18 10.96
CA MET A 71 8.04 5.34 10.80
C MET A 71 8.27 4.92 9.35
N ASP A 72 9.49 5.14 8.83
CA ASP A 72 9.94 4.66 7.52
C ASP A 72 10.88 3.45 7.67
N ALA A 73 10.36 2.39 8.28
CA ALA A 73 11.07 1.12 8.43
C ALA A 73 10.11 -0.02 8.12
N MET A 74 10.03 -0.44 6.85
CA MET A 74 9.04 -1.43 6.39
C MET A 74 9.01 -2.69 7.26
N MET A 75 10.18 -3.30 7.50
CA MET A 75 10.27 -4.49 8.35
C MET A 75 9.83 -4.23 9.80
N GLY A 76 10.18 -3.06 10.36
CA GLY A 76 9.73 -2.68 11.70
C GLY A 76 8.23 -2.45 11.77
N THR A 77 7.62 -1.89 10.72
CA THR A 77 6.18 -1.70 10.61
C THR A 77 5.46 -3.05 10.57
N LEU A 78 5.90 -3.95 9.69
CA LEU A 78 5.29 -5.28 9.54
C LEU A 78 5.41 -6.12 10.82
N GLU A 79 6.55 -6.02 11.52
CA GLU A 79 6.77 -6.70 12.79
C GLU A 79 5.87 -6.14 13.90
N LEU A 80 5.75 -4.81 13.99
CA LEU A 80 4.89 -4.15 14.98
C LEU A 80 3.41 -4.48 14.76
N VAL A 81 2.98 -4.60 13.50
CA VAL A 81 1.63 -5.03 13.13
C VAL A 81 1.41 -6.51 13.45
N ALA A 82 2.36 -7.38 13.13
CA ALA A 82 2.24 -8.82 13.38
C ALA A 82 2.17 -9.18 14.87
N ARG A 83 2.92 -8.46 15.72
CA ARG A 83 3.08 -8.78 17.15
C ARG A 83 2.34 -7.86 18.10
N GLY A 84 1.58 -6.89 17.60
CA GLY A 84 0.98 -5.86 18.43
C GLY A 84 -0.40 -5.44 17.94
N HIS A 85 -1.08 -4.65 18.76
CA HIS A 85 -2.38 -4.05 18.41
C HIS A 85 -2.18 -2.78 17.57
N TRP A 86 -1.35 -2.87 16.53
CA TRP A 86 -1.09 -1.82 15.54
C TRP A 86 -1.53 -2.28 14.16
N VAL A 87 -1.93 -1.33 13.33
CA VAL A 87 -2.28 -1.56 11.93
C VAL A 87 -1.53 -0.61 11.02
N SER A 88 -1.43 -0.95 9.75
CA SER A 88 -0.89 -0.08 8.71
C SER A 88 -1.76 -0.17 7.46
N VAL A 89 -1.78 0.89 6.67
CA VAL A 89 -2.39 0.89 5.34
C VAL A 89 -1.29 0.74 4.29
N LEU A 90 -1.31 -0.35 3.52
CA LEU A 90 -0.29 -0.69 2.52
C LEU A 90 -0.94 -1.07 1.17
N PRO A 91 -0.30 -0.79 0.03
CA PRO A 91 -0.77 -1.27 -1.27
C PRO A 91 -0.76 -2.80 -1.28
N GLY A 92 -1.76 -3.41 -1.90
CA GLY A 92 -1.86 -4.86 -2.09
C GLY A 92 -0.57 -5.50 -2.58
N LEU A 93 0.12 -4.87 -3.55
CA LEU A 93 1.41 -5.31 -4.10
C LEU A 93 2.51 -5.49 -3.04
N ILE A 94 2.44 -4.76 -1.92
CA ILE A 94 3.40 -4.92 -0.81
C ILE A 94 2.98 -6.07 0.12
N CYS A 95 1.72 -6.45 0.10
CA CYS A 95 1.11 -7.47 0.96
C CYS A 95 1.19 -8.89 0.39
N VAL A 96 1.85 -9.14 -0.75
CA VAL A 96 1.96 -10.47 -1.39
C VAL A 96 2.39 -11.55 -0.40
N SER A 97 3.38 -11.24 0.44
CA SER A 97 3.93 -12.18 1.42
C SER A 97 2.99 -12.51 2.58
N ASP A 98 1.87 -11.80 2.70
CA ASP A 98 0.87 -11.95 3.77
C ASP A 98 -0.46 -12.52 3.27
N MET A 99 -0.52 -12.96 2.00
CA MET A 99 -1.74 -13.48 1.37
C MET A 99 -2.18 -14.84 1.90
N ASP A 100 -1.32 -15.57 2.62
CA ASP A 100 -1.72 -16.79 3.33
C ASP A 100 -2.52 -16.50 4.61
N GLY A 101 -2.46 -15.26 5.11
CA GLY A 101 -3.10 -14.85 6.36
C GLY A 101 -2.46 -15.42 7.62
N GLU A 102 -1.29 -16.06 7.56
CA GLU A 102 -0.69 -16.73 8.72
C GLU A 102 -0.02 -15.75 9.68
N THR A 103 0.77 -14.81 9.14
CA THR A 103 1.52 -13.84 9.96
C THR A 103 0.76 -12.55 10.17
N ARG A 104 0.03 -12.08 9.14
CA ARG A 104 -0.77 -10.86 9.15
C ARG A 104 -2.03 -11.07 8.34
N HIS A 105 -3.11 -10.45 8.78
CA HIS A 105 -4.34 -10.36 8.01
C HIS A 105 -4.29 -9.14 7.10
N VAL A 106 -4.74 -9.31 5.86
CA VAL A 106 -4.79 -8.27 4.83
C VAL A 106 -6.24 -8.12 4.41
N SER A 107 -6.81 -6.93 4.62
CA SER A 107 -8.23 -6.63 4.38
C SER A 107 -8.34 -5.46 3.41
N PRO A 108 -9.00 -5.60 2.25
CA PRO A 108 -9.17 -4.50 1.31
C PRO A 108 -9.89 -3.31 1.94
N LEU A 109 -9.37 -2.08 1.79
CA LEU A 109 -10.11 -0.89 2.23
C LEU A 109 -11.32 -0.67 1.33
N ASP A 110 -12.51 -0.62 1.91
CA ASP A 110 -13.78 -0.43 1.20
C ASP A 110 -14.66 0.61 1.87
N ASP A 111 -15.54 1.23 1.07
CA ASP A 111 -16.50 2.25 1.50
C ASP A 111 -15.92 3.36 2.42
N PRO A 112 -14.98 4.21 1.92
CA PRO A 112 -14.50 4.26 0.55
C PRO A 112 -13.15 3.55 0.34
N PRO A 113 -12.89 3.02 -0.87
CA PRO A 113 -11.58 2.48 -1.21
C PRO A 113 -10.52 3.59 -1.31
N LEU A 114 -9.26 3.20 -1.09
CA LEU A 114 -8.08 4.01 -1.37
C LEU A 114 -7.18 3.24 -2.35
N TYR A 115 -6.47 3.97 -3.22
CA TYR A 115 -5.64 3.37 -4.25
C TYR A 115 -4.26 4.04 -4.33
N SER A 116 -3.27 3.25 -4.73
CA SER A 116 -1.94 3.68 -5.11
C SER A 116 -1.70 3.41 -6.59
N ASP A 117 -1.15 4.39 -7.30
CA ASP A 117 -0.76 4.24 -8.70
C ASP A 117 0.74 3.95 -8.77
N PHE A 118 1.08 2.84 -9.41
CA PHE A 118 2.46 2.48 -9.73
C PHE A 118 2.71 2.85 -11.19
N VAL A 119 3.83 3.54 -11.42
CA VAL A 119 4.18 4.09 -12.72
C VAL A 119 5.64 3.79 -13.05
N MET A 120 5.92 3.62 -14.34
CA MET A 120 7.27 3.65 -14.87
C MET A 120 7.64 5.08 -15.25
N ILE A 121 8.84 5.51 -14.87
CA ILE A 121 9.37 6.84 -15.18
C ILE A 121 10.67 6.68 -15.96
N GLU A 122 10.74 7.27 -17.15
CA GLU A 122 11.91 7.20 -18.03
C GLU A 122 12.27 8.57 -18.64
N PRO A 123 13.51 8.78 -19.11
CA PRO A 123 13.85 10.01 -19.81
C PRO A 123 13.10 10.14 -21.15
N SER A 124 12.30 11.19 -21.31
CA SER A 124 11.51 11.44 -22.54
C SER A 124 12.36 11.63 -23.80
N ARG A 125 13.61 12.07 -23.65
CA ARG A 125 14.50 12.46 -24.77
C ARG A 125 15.52 11.39 -25.13
N ARG A 126 15.52 10.24 -24.45
CA ARG A 126 16.47 9.16 -24.70
C ARG A 126 15.74 7.82 -24.71
N PRO A 127 15.74 7.08 -25.84
CA PRO A 127 15.13 5.77 -25.86
C PRO A 127 15.85 4.83 -24.88
N LEU A 128 15.08 3.95 -24.23
CA LEU A 128 15.63 2.87 -23.42
C LEU A 128 16.60 2.02 -24.23
N SER A 129 17.65 1.53 -23.57
CA SER A 129 18.47 0.47 -24.17
C SER A 129 17.64 -0.81 -24.36
N PRO A 130 18.04 -1.73 -25.25
CA PRO A 130 17.36 -3.01 -25.40
C PRO A 130 17.24 -3.79 -24.08
N GLN A 131 18.25 -3.73 -23.21
CA GLN A 131 18.25 -4.40 -21.91
C GLN A 131 17.24 -3.77 -20.94
N ALA A 132 17.18 -2.43 -20.90
CA ALA A 132 16.22 -1.72 -20.06
C ALA A 132 14.78 -1.97 -20.51
N ARG A 133 14.55 -2.08 -21.83
CA ARG A 133 13.25 -2.46 -22.40
C ARG A 133 12.82 -3.87 -21.95
N LEU A 134 13.73 -4.85 -22.06
CA LEU A 134 13.46 -6.23 -21.62
C LEU A 134 13.20 -6.31 -20.11
N PHE A 135 13.96 -5.56 -19.31
CA PHE A 135 13.72 -5.49 -17.86
C PHE A 135 12.35 -4.86 -17.56
N PHE A 136 11.99 -3.78 -18.25
CA PHE A 136 10.67 -3.16 -18.11
C PHE A 136 9.53 -4.14 -18.43
N ASP A 137 9.65 -4.88 -19.54
CA ASP A 137 8.65 -5.87 -19.92
C ASP A 137 8.53 -7.00 -18.88
N ALA A 138 9.64 -7.44 -18.30
CA ALA A 138 9.65 -8.41 -17.21
C ALA A 138 8.97 -7.88 -15.94
N VAL A 139 9.29 -6.66 -15.51
CA VAL A 139 8.66 -6.02 -14.34
C VAL A 139 7.16 -5.85 -14.55
N ARG A 140 6.74 -5.41 -15.74
CA ARG A 140 5.32 -5.29 -16.08
C ARG A 140 4.60 -6.63 -16.01
N THR A 141 5.19 -7.66 -16.61
CA THR A 141 4.62 -9.02 -16.58
C THR A 141 4.43 -9.51 -15.15
N GLU A 142 5.44 -9.30 -14.29
CA GLU A 142 5.36 -9.72 -12.88
C GLU A 142 4.29 -8.93 -12.11
N VAL A 143 4.23 -7.62 -12.30
CA VAL A 143 3.20 -6.78 -11.66
C VAL A 143 1.79 -7.18 -12.11
N ASP A 144 1.61 -7.49 -13.39
CA ASP A 144 0.33 -7.99 -13.91
C ASP A 144 -0.05 -9.33 -13.26
N HIS A 145 0.91 -10.25 -13.08
CA HIS A 145 0.70 -11.53 -12.39
C HIS A 145 0.31 -11.38 -10.92
N LEU A 146 1.00 -10.50 -10.18
CA LEU A 146 0.71 -10.23 -8.78
C LEU A 146 -0.67 -9.59 -8.61
N SER A 147 -1.02 -8.63 -9.48
CA SER A 147 -2.30 -7.92 -9.41
C SER A 147 -3.52 -8.79 -9.69
N GLN A 148 -3.37 -9.90 -10.43
CA GLN A 148 -4.43 -10.88 -10.68
C GLN A 148 -4.62 -11.88 -9.54
N SER A 149 -3.64 -11.98 -8.63
CA SER A 149 -3.63 -12.95 -7.54
C SER A 149 -4.15 -12.36 -6.22
N MET A 150 -4.55 -11.09 -6.22
CA MET A 150 -5.09 -10.31 -5.09
C MET A 150 -6.56 -10.00 -5.29
#